data_AF-A0A538QX89-F1
#
_entry.id   AF-A0A538QX89-F1
#
_cell.length_a   1.000
_cell.length_b   1.000
_cell.length_c   1.000
_cell.angle_alpha   90.00
_cell.angle_beta   90.00
_cell.angle_gamma   90.00
#
_symmetry.space_group_name_H-M   'P 1'
#
loop_
_entity.id
_entity.type
_entity.pdbx_description
1 polymer ?
#
loop_
_entity_poly.entity_id
_entity_poly.type
_entity_poly.pdbx_seq_one_letter_code
_entity_poly.pdbx_strand_id
1 'polypeptide(L)'
;MSRALAVLIASFLLTTVASTGGAQPRETPLVEGRRVLGVHGERYGLLPAQDASVQRARAVFDKVLRAAGRRPGLVLDLNVLDTSRVMGQALPGGLVVVSRGLLDLTGGDDNALAFVVGHELAHLLRDHHAALARLLPGTGHVIAPEHVQTYQEKELEADRLGALFAVLAGYQPTAAIPILQKVTTDARPDWLHPGPRARADAVSRQLADVAAHVEVLHLGLFLLGMGQSLDAARVLEQFAAVFPAREALSLAGTAWHKEALQHAVPDHPYQHMLVLDASTRALRLRGQGYMPPPPDPAFRRAMDRALTLYKQAIEADPDYAPALNNLATAYLDLDESDLALAYVARGLKADPKLAAAYNNRGILRAIAGDVRRAEEDWRRALALEPGRREIIHNLSFVQKSADDAKAWRDRLPAPDRRVHAAQSFDGLGPGTPLERVRARLNEPRARTIAVPLGGPAEEDLALSLAPGQGLLAAVRGDLVEVVAAFGSPRSVTREGVGPGDSLARLERAYGRPSVVEGIQALNVSYYPTRGLAVFTVGDRVHAIWAGRPVR
;
A
#
# COMPACT_ATOMS: atom_id res chain seq x y z
N MET A 1 56.94 -8.23 1.70
CA MET A 1 56.02 -9.37 1.49
C MET A 1 54.67 -8.77 1.17
N SER A 2 54.45 -8.58 -0.13
CA SER A 2 53.59 -7.53 -0.68
C SER A 2 52.86 -8.15 -1.87
N ARG A 3 51.59 -7.79 -2.08
CA ARG A 3 50.71 -8.11 -3.23
C ARG A 3 49.77 -9.34 -3.20
N ALA A 4 49.69 -10.12 -2.12
CA ALA A 4 48.78 -11.30 -2.09
C ALA A 4 47.46 -11.13 -1.29
N LEU A 5 47.15 -9.97 -0.69
CA LEU A 5 46.03 -9.82 0.27
C LEU A 5 44.93 -8.82 -0.15
N ALA A 6 44.94 -8.34 -1.40
CA ALA A 6 43.99 -7.33 -1.91
C ALA A 6 42.85 -7.91 -2.79
N VAL A 7 42.71 -9.23 -2.91
CA VAL A 7 41.90 -9.86 -3.99
C VAL A 7 40.53 -10.40 -3.54
N LEU A 8 40.15 -10.38 -2.26
CA LEU A 8 39.02 -11.22 -1.81
C LEU A 8 37.62 -10.59 -1.74
N ILE A 9 37.42 -9.34 -2.18
CA ILE A 9 36.06 -8.76 -2.36
C ILE A 9 35.85 -8.10 -3.76
N ALA A 10 36.92 -7.89 -4.54
CA ALA A 10 36.82 -7.36 -5.91
C ALA A 10 36.54 -8.44 -6.99
N SER A 11 36.48 -9.73 -6.64
CA SER A 11 36.40 -10.81 -7.64
C SER A 11 34.99 -11.36 -7.94
N PHE A 12 33.90 -10.77 -7.43
CA PHE A 12 32.54 -11.27 -7.71
C PHE A 12 31.60 -10.30 -8.44
N LEU A 13 32.02 -9.04 -8.65
CA LEU A 13 31.39 -8.12 -9.61
C LEU A 13 32.07 -8.14 -10.99
N LEU A 14 33.13 -8.96 -11.16
CA LEU A 14 34.07 -8.85 -12.29
C LEU A 14 34.41 -10.18 -13.01
N THR A 15 33.62 -11.24 -12.87
CA THR A 15 33.65 -12.38 -13.82
C THR A 15 32.65 -12.18 -14.96
N THR A 16 32.87 -11.10 -15.72
CA THR A 16 32.71 -11.11 -17.17
C THR A 16 34.08 -10.79 -17.75
N VAL A 17 34.71 -11.82 -18.30
CA VAL A 17 36.06 -11.79 -18.85
C VAL A 17 36.11 -10.85 -20.05
N ALA A 18 37.19 -10.08 -20.14
CA ALA A 18 37.64 -9.49 -21.38
C ALA A 18 37.85 -10.60 -22.42
N SER A 19 36.97 -10.71 -23.42
CA SER A 19 37.29 -11.34 -24.69
C SER A 19 37.05 -10.34 -25.82
N THR A 20 38.11 -10.13 -26.58
CA THR A 20 38.16 -9.30 -27.78
C THR A 20 37.19 -9.81 -28.86
N GLY A 21 36.39 -8.90 -29.41
CA GLY A 21 35.75 -9.06 -30.72
C GLY A 21 34.29 -9.51 -30.72
N GLY A 22 33.46 -8.77 -31.46
CA GLY A 22 32.18 -9.24 -32.00
C GLY A 22 31.00 -9.15 -31.04
N ALA A 23 30.04 -8.27 -31.37
CA ALA A 23 28.75 -8.19 -30.71
C ALA A 23 28.02 -9.56 -30.71
N GLN A 24 27.77 -10.11 -29.52
CA GLN A 24 26.68 -11.06 -29.29
C GLN A 24 25.79 -10.56 -28.14
N PRO A 25 24.47 -10.81 -28.20
CA PRO A 25 23.54 -10.31 -27.19
C PRO A 25 23.88 -10.94 -25.84
N ARG A 26 24.11 -10.09 -24.84
CA ARG A 26 24.29 -10.49 -23.44
C ARG A 26 23.22 -11.53 -23.07
N GLU A 27 23.63 -12.67 -22.52
CA GLU A 27 22.72 -13.63 -21.90
C GLU A 27 21.77 -12.89 -20.94
N THR A 28 20.49 -13.25 -20.97
CA THR A 28 19.41 -12.56 -20.24
C THR A 28 19.72 -12.46 -18.73
N PRO A 29 19.36 -11.37 -18.02
CA PRO A 29 19.73 -11.16 -16.60
C PRO A 29 19.42 -12.33 -15.65
N LEU A 30 18.38 -13.12 -15.94
CA LEU A 30 18.02 -14.31 -15.17
C LEU A 30 19.00 -15.47 -15.35
N VAL A 31 19.60 -15.63 -16.53
CA VAL A 31 20.62 -16.66 -16.79
C VAL A 31 21.83 -16.40 -15.90
N GLU A 32 22.27 -15.15 -15.84
CA GLU A 32 23.36 -14.73 -14.95
C GLU A 32 23.00 -14.94 -13.48
N GLY A 33 21.79 -14.56 -13.05
CA GLY A 33 21.32 -14.81 -11.69
C GLY A 33 21.33 -16.28 -11.31
N ARG A 34 20.87 -17.16 -12.21
CA ARG A 34 20.90 -18.62 -12.02
C ARG A 34 22.30 -19.18 -11.97
N ARG A 35 23.22 -18.64 -12.78
CA ARG A 35 24.65 -19.00 -12.73
C ARG A 35 25.24 -18.69 -11.36
N VAL A 36 25.02 -17.47 -10.85
CA VAL A 36 25.50 -17.05 -9.53
C VAL A 36 24.86 -17.90 -8.42
N LEU A 37 23.55 -18.17 -8.50
CA LEU A 37 22.87 -19.07 -7.57
C LEU A 37 23.47 -20.48 -7.59
N GLY A 38 23.82 -21.00 -8.77
CA GLY A 38 24.50 -22.29 -8.94
C GLY A 38 25.85 -22.33 -8.21
N VAL A 39 26.68 -21.29 -8.39
CA VAL A 39 27.98 -21.18 -7.69
C VAL A 39 27.79 -21.11 -6.17
N HIS A 40 26.80 -20.36 -5.68
CA HIS A 40 26.48 -20.34 -4.25
C HIS A 40 25.99 -21.70 -3.76
N GLY A 41 25.18 -22.40 -4.55
CA GLY A 41 24.67 -23.74 -4.24
C GLY A 41 25.77 -24.80 -4.19
N GLU A 42 26.76 -24.76 -5.09
CA GLU A 42 27.93 -25.65 -5.03
C GLU A 42 28.79 -25.38 -3.79
N ARG A 43 28.94 -24.11 -3.41
CA ARG A 43 29.80 -23.71 -2.29
C ARG A 43 29.16 -23.94 -0.92
N TYR A 44 27.86 -23.66 -0.80
CA TYR A 44 27.17 -23.61 0.49
C TYR A 44 26.00 -24.59 0.59
N GLY A 45 25.57 -25.23 -0.49
CA GLY A 45 24.33 -25.99 -0.52
C GLY A 45 23.08 -25.09 -0.57
N LEU A 46 21.99 -25.65 -1.09
CA LEU A 46 20.66 -25.03 -1.08
C LEU A 46 19.74 -25.85 -0.19
N LEU A 47 19.00 -25.17 0.68
CA LEU A 47 17.98 -25.83 1.48
C LEU A 47 16.80 -26.27 0.59
N PRO A 48 16.24 -27.48 0.80
CA PRO A 48 15.09 -27.94 0.04
C PRO A 48 13.85 -27.06 0.24
N ALA A 49 13.01 -26.93 -0.78
CA ALA A 49 11.76 -26.14 -0.70
C ALA A 49 10.79 -26.63 0.39
N GLN A 50 10.91 -27.89 0.81
CA GLN A 50 10.08 -28.49 1.86
C GLN A 50 10.58 -28.18 3.27
N ASP A 51 11.78 -27.63 3.42
CA ASP A 51 12.33 -27.24 4.71
C ASP A 51 11.44 -26.14 5.35
N ALA A 52 11.12 -26.32 6.63
CA ALA A 52 10.21 -25.42 7.34
C ALA A 52 10.71 -23.97 7.38
N SER A 53 12.03 -23.78 7.48
CA SER A 53 12.64 -22.44 7.47
C SER A 53 12.50 -21.78 6.09
N VAL A 54 12.61 -22.55 5.01
CA VAL A 54 12.42 -22.08 3.63
C VAL A 54 10.96 -21.71 3.37
N GLN A 55 10.01 -22.55 3.81
CA GLN A 55 8.58 -22.26 3.67
C GLN A 55 8.18 -20.98 4.42
N ARG A 56 8.68 -20.83 5.66
CA ARG A 56 8.47 -19.60 6.44
C ARG A 56 9.06 -18.39 5.73
N ALA A 57 10.31 -18.46 5.28
CA ALA A 57 10.96 -17.34 4.62
C ALA A 57 10.26 -16.95 3.31
N ARG A 58 9.79 -17.94 2.53
CA ARG A 58 8.98 -17.72 1.32
C ARG A 58 7.64 -17.07 1.65
N ALA A 59 6.97 -17.46 2.73
CA ALA A 59 5.71 -16.83 3.14
C ALA A 59 5.90 -15.34 3.51
N VAL A 60 7.00 -15.00 4.21
CA VAL A 60 7.38 -13.61 4.49
C VAL A 60 7.70 -12.88 3.18
N PHE A 61 8.53 -13.47 2.32
CA PHE A 61 8.89 -12.91 1.02
C PHE A 61 7.68 -12.62 0.15
N ASP A 62 6.74 -13.55 0.00
CA ASP A 62 5.54 -13.36 -0.81
C ASP A 62 4.67 -12.22 -0.28
N LYS A 63 4.62 -12.05 1.04
CA LYS A 63 3.86 -10.97 1.68
C LYS A 63 4.52 -9.62 1.48
N VAL A 64 5.84 -9.55 1.62
CA VAL A 64 6.63 -8.32 1.37
C VAL A 64 6.63 -7.99 -0.12
N LEU A 65 6.74 -8.99 -1.02
CA LEU A 65 6.69 -8.82 -2.46
C LEU A 65 5.34 -8.24 -2.93
N ARG A 66 4.23 -8.68 -2.33
CA ARG A 66 2.91 -8.07 -2.59
C ARG A 66 2.92 -6.57 -2.27
N ALA A 67 3.64 -6.15 -1.24
CA ALA A 67 3.76 -4.74 -0.84
C ALA A 67 4.79 -3.94 -1.65
N ALA A 68 5.88 -4.59 -2.04
CA ALA A 68 6.98 -3.96 -2.75
C ALA A 68 6.65 -3.68 -4.21
N GLY A 69 5.81 -4.53 -4.81
CA GLY A 69 5.48 -4.44 -6.22
C GLY A 69 6.24 -5.44 -7.07
N ARG A 70 6.13 -5.29 -8.39
CA ARG A 70 6.87 -6.07 -9.38
C ARG A 70 7.51 -5.11 -10.38
N ARG A 71 8.54 -5.58 -11.08
CA ARG A 71 9.15 -4.88 -12.21
C ARG A 71 9.23 -5.83 -13.40
N PRO A 72 8.86 -5.40 -14.62
CA PRO A 72 8.97 -6.21 -15.83
C PRO A 72 10.38 -6.78 -16.02
N GLY A 73 10.45 -8.05 -16.42
CA GLY A 73 11.71 -8.73 -16.71
C GLY A 73 12.42 -9.35 -15.50
N LEU A 74 11.86 -9.25 -14.29
CA LEU A 74 12.38 -9.90 -13.09
C LEU A 74 11.58 -11.15 -12.71
N VAL A 75 12.29 -12.23 -12.36
CA VAL A 75 11.76 -13.42 -11.70
C VAL A 75 12.08 -13.30 -10.22
N LEU A 76 11.13 -12.72 -9.48
CA LEU A 76 11.26 -12.46 -8.05
C LEU A 76 11.02 -13.75 -7.27
N ASP A 77 12.10 -14.41 -6.85
CA ASP A 77 12.07 -15.71 -6.14
C ASP A 77 13.10 -15.75 -5.00
N LEU A 78 12.75 -16.39 -3.88
CA LEU A 78 13.60 -16.50 -2.69
C LEU A 78 14.29 -17.87 -2.59
N ASN A 79 15.60 -17.87 -2.42
CA ASN A 79 16.42 -19.06 -2.25
C ASN A 79 17.17 -19.01 -0.92
N VAL A 80 17.35 -20.16 -0.25
CA VAL A 80 18.01 -20.22 1.06
C VAL A 80 19.25 -21.12 0.99
N LEU A 81 20.41 -20.57 1.35
CA LEU A 81 21.68 -21.28 1.41
C LEU A 81 21.85 -22.04 2.74
N ASP A 82 22.42 -23.24 2.66
CA ASP A 82 22.74 -24.08 3.82
C ASP A 82 24.09 -23.67 4.45
N THR A 83 24.13 -22.45 5.00
CA THR A 83 25.33 -21.95 5.67
C THR A 83 24.98 -21.17 6.92
N SER A 84 25.81 -21.30 7.96
CA SER A 84 25.75 -20.50 9.18
C SER A 84 26.25 -19.07 8.98
N ARG A 85 26.86 -18.76 7.83
CA ARG A 85 27.22 -17.39 7.48
C ARG A 85 25.95 -16.56 7.33
N VAL A 86 25.98 -15.31 7.80
CA VAL A 86 24.87 -14.38 7.66
C VAL A 86 24.97 -13.67 6.31
N MET A 87 24.01 -13.95 5.43
CA MET A 87 23.96 -13.47 4.05
C MET A 87 22.52 -13.16 3.64
N GLY A 88 22.35 -12.01 3.00
CA GLY A 88 21.19 -11.57 2.20
C GLY A 88 21.74 -10.94 0.92
N GLN A 89 21.17 -11.28 -0.24
CA GLN A 89 21.66 -10.77 -1.52
C GLN A 89 20.59 -10.79 -2.61
N ALA A 90 20.41 -9.67 -3.30
CA ALA A 90 19.75 -9.55 -4.58
C ALA A 90 20.68 -9.96 -5.74
N LEU A 91 20.23 -10.90 -6.57
CA LEU A 91 20.93 -11.39 -7.76
C LEU A 91 20.29 -10.88 -9.05
N PRO A 92 21.06 -10.80 -10.15
CA PRO A 92 20.52 -10.46 -11.47
C PRO A 92 19.29 -11.28 -11.85
N GLY A 93 18.34 -10.65 -12.56
CA GLY A 93 17.12 -11.31 -13.00
C GLY A 93 16.07 -11.57 -11.90
N GLY A 94 16.28 -11.09 -10.67
CA GLY A 94 15.23 -11.02 -9.64
C GLY A 94 15.36 -12.02 -8.49
N LEU A 95 16.38 -12.88 -8.48
CA LEU A 95 16.52 -13.88 -7.42
C LEU A 95 17.02 -13.22 -6.13
N VAL A 96 16.38 -13.51 -5.01
CA VAL A 96 16.85 -13.12 -3.68
C VAL A 96 17.43 -14.35 -3.00
N VAL A 97 18.60 -14.21 -2.41
CA VAL A 97 19.27 -15.24 -1.63
C VAL A 97 19.36 -14.81 -0.19
N VAL A 98 18.95 -15.69 0.72
CA VAL A 98 19.20 -15.60 2.15
C VAL A 98 19.93 -16.86 2.62
N SER A 99 20.45 -16.86 3.84
CA SER A 99 21.20 -17.99 4.41
C SER A 99 20.51 -18.50 5.67
N ARG A 100 20.73 -19.78 6.01
CA ARG A 100 20.30 -20.31 7.31
C ARG A 100 20.83 -19.45 8.47
N GLY A 101 22.09 -19.02 8.42
CA GLY A 101 22.67 -18.12 9.43
C GLY A 101 21.91 -16.81 9.60
N LEU A 102 21.41 -16.21 8.51
CA LEU A 102 20.53 -15.03 8.61
C LEU A 102 19.19 -15.40 9.26
N LEU A 103 18.57 -16.52 8.88
CA LEU A 103 17.31 -16.96 9.48
C LEU A 103 17.47 -17.24 10.98
N ASP A 104 18.55 -17.89 11.38
CA ASP A 104 18.91 -18.17 12.77
C ASP A 104 19.15 -16.87 13.55
N LEU A 105 19.82 -15.89 12.92
CA LEU A 105 20.07 -14.57 13.52
C LEU A 105 18.75 -13.83 13.81
N THR A 106 17.75 -13.95 12.94
CA THR A 106 16.40 -13.40 13.20
C THR A 106 15.66 -14.13 14.32
N GLY A 107 16.14 -15.30 14.76
CA GLY A 107 15.56 -16.07 15.87
C GLY A 107 14.10 -16.49 15.62
N GLY A 108 13.70 -16.61 14.36
CA GLY A 108 12.29 -16.86 14.01
C GLY A 108 11.39 -15.63 14.04
N ASP A 109 11.92 -14.42 14.21
CA ASP A 109 11.17 -13.17 14.09
C ASP A 109 10.92 -12.79 12.62
N ASP A 110 9.66 -12.88 12.19
CA ASP A 110 9.25 -12.53 10.82
C ASP A 110 9.45 -11.03 10.54
N ASN A 111 9.42 -10.18 11.57
CA ASN A 111 9.51 -8.74 11.38
C ASN A 111 10.89 -8.31 10.89
N ALA A 112 11.95 -8.87 11.48
CA ALA A 112 13.31 -8.61 11.05
C ALA A 112 13.59 -9.21 9.67
N LEU A 113 13.09 -10.43 9.42
CA LEU A 113 13.24 -11.07 8.11
C LEU A 113 12.53 -10.26 7.01
N ALA A 114 11.34 -9.72 7.31
CA ALA A 114 10.60 -8.90 6.36
C ALA A 114 11.35 -7.63 5.94
N PHE A 115 12.06 -6.98 6.88
CA PHE A 115 12.91 -5.84 6.56
C PHE A 115 14.05 -6.24 5.61
N VAL A 116 14.79 -7.31 5.93
CA VAL A 116 15.94 -7.74 5.11
C VAL A 116 15.49 -8.14 3.71
N VAL A 117 14.42 -8.92 3.62
CA VAL A 117 13.83 -9.29 2.33
C VAL A 117 13.34 -8.07 1.56
N GLY A 118 12.71 -7.12 2.25
CA GLY A 118 12.28 -5.85 1.66
C GLY A 118 13.45 -5.03 1.10
N HIS A 119 14.57 -5.01 1.82
CA HIS A 119 15.80 -4.35 1.39
C HIS A 119 16.36 -4.97 0.09
N GLU A 120 16.48 -6.31 0.02
CA GLU A 120 16.93 -6.97 -1.21
C GLU A 120 15.96 -6.75 -2.39
N LEU A 121 14.65 -6.79 -2.13
CA LEU A 121 13.64 -6.45 -3.13
C LEU A 121 13.77 -5.01 -3.62
N ALA A 122 14.10 -4.06 -2.74
CA ALA A 122 14.31 -2.67 -3.13
C ALA A 122 15.46 -2.53 -4.13
N HIS A 123 16.58 -3.23 -3.93
CA HIS A 123 17.70 -3.23 -4.89
C HIS A 123 17.28 -3.72 -6.29
N LEU A 124 16.46 -4.78 -6.35
CA LEU A 124 15.96 -5.36 -7.60
C LEU A 124 14.97 -4.42 -8.31
N LEU A 125 14.01 -3.89 -7.56
CA LEU A 125 12.93 -3.06 -8.09
C LEU A 125 13.42 -1.67 -8.50
N ARG A 126 14.44 -1.12 -7.83
CA ARG A 126 15.05 0.18 -8.15
C ARG A 126 16.28 0.10 -9.05
N ASP A 127 16.67 -1.10 -9.49
CA ASP A 127 17.80 -1.32 -10.39
C ASP A 127 19.15 -0.83 -9.85
N HIS A 128 19.33 -0.86 -8.52
CA HIS A 128 20.52 -0.33 -7.85
C HIS A 128 21.81 -0.96 -8.38
N HIS A 129 21.80 -2.27 -8.69
CA HIS A 129 22.98 -2.98 -9.20
C HIS A 129 23.34 -2.58 -10.64
N ALA A 130 22.37 -2.27 -11.49
CA ALA A 130 22.66 -1.76 -12.84
C ALA A 130 23.23 -0.34 -12.79
N ALA A 131 22.78 0.48 -11.83
CA ALA A 131 23.39 1.77 -11.56
C ALA A 131 24.86 1.61 -11.12
N LEU A 132 25.15 0.68 -10.19
CA LEU A 132 26.52 0.39 -9.75
C LEU A 132 27.42 -0.13 -10.89
N ALA A 133 26.93 -1.06 -11.71
CA ALA A 133 27.69 -1.63 -12.82
C ALA A 133 28.10 -0.57 -13.88
N ARG A 134 27.32 0.52 -14.02
CA ARG A 134 27.68 1.66 -14.88
C ARG A 134 28.76 2.56 -14.25
N LEU A 135 28.80 2.63 -12.92
CA LEU A 135 29.76 3.45 -12.15
C LEU A 135 31.11 2.76 -11.94
N LEU A 136 31.17 1.44 -12.10
CA LEU A 136 32.38 0.63 -12.00
C LEU A 136 32.72 -0.05 -13.34
N PRO A 137 33.18 0.71 -14.36
CA PRO A 137 33.63 0.11 -15.61
C PRO A 137 34.88 -0.73 -15.31
N GLY A 138 34.72 -2.05 -15.47
CA GLY A 138 35.65 -3.05 -14.98
C GLY A 138 37.13 -2.71 -15.17
N THR A 139 37.84 -2.42 -14.09
CA THR A 139 39.28 -2.66 -13.88
C THR A 139 39.62 -2.29 -12.44
N GLY A 140 40.54 -3.06 -11.82
CA GLY A 140 40.93 -2.96 -10.41
C GLY A 140 41.65 -1.66 -10.01
N HIS A 141 40.97 -0.53 -10.05
CA HIS A 141 41.43 0.74 -9.49
C HIS A 141 40.48 1.29 -8.43
N VAL A 142 41.07 2.10 -7.54
CA VAL A 142 40.45 2.79 -6.41
C VAL A 142 39.08 3.34 -6.81
N ILE A 143 38.03 2.88 -6.15
CA ILE A 143 36.67 3.41 -6.34
C ILE A 143 36.71 4.87 -5.89
N ALA A 144 36.38 5.79 -6.81
CA ALA A 144 36.35 7.20 -6.50
C ALA A 144 35.35 7.45 -5.34
N PRO A 145 35.68 8.31 -4.35
CA PRO A 145 34.83 8.55 -3.17
C PRO A 145 33.36 8.87 -3.52
N GLU A 146 33.13 9.56 -4.63
CA GLU A 146 31.81 9.87 -5.17
C GLU A 146 30.99 8.63 -5.57
N HIS A 147 31.63 7.57 -6.07
CA HIS A 147 30.97 6.31 -6.40
C HIS A 147 30.63 5.51 -5.15
N VAL A 148 31.47 5.59 -4.11
CA VAL A 148 31.19 5.02 -2.79
C VAL A 148 29.99 5.70 -2.16
N GLN A 149 29.95 7.04 -2.16
CA GLN A 149 28.83 7.82 -1.63
C GLN A 149 27.53 7.48 -2.38
N THR A 150 27.57 7.45 -3.71
CA THR A 150 26.41 7.09 -4.54
C THR A 150 25.86 5.71 -4.18
N TYR A 151 26.72 4.72 -3.93
CA TYR A 151 26.28 3.39 -3.54
C TYR A 151 25.74 3.35 -2.10
N GLN A 152 26.36 4.06 -1.16
CA GLN A 152 25.84 4.19 0.21
C GLN A 152 24.45 4.84 0.23
N GLU A 153 24.19 5.82 -0.64
CA GLU A 153 22.86 6.40 -0.82
C GLU A 153 21.84 5.37 -1.31
N LYS A 154 22.24 4.44 -2.19
CA LYS A 154 21.37 3.34 -2.66
C LYS A 154 21.10 2.29 -1.58
N GLU A 155 22.07 2.00 -0.71
CA GLU A 155 21.88 1.14 0.46
C GLU A 155 20.89 1.77 1.45
N LEU A 156 21.03 3.08 1.72
CA LEU A 156 20.11 3.83 2.58
C LEU A 156 18.71 3.95 1.96
N GLU A 157 18.61 4.10 0.65
CA GLU A 157 17.34 4.07 -0.09
C GLU A 157 16.68 2.68 0.03
N ALA A 158 17.46 1.61 -0.13
CA ALA A 158 16.97 0.24 0.01
C ALA A 158 16.55 -0.07 1.44
N ASP A 159 17.23 0.44 2.46
CA ASP A 159 16.82 0.37 3.87
C ASP A 159 15.47 1.07 4.11
N ARG A 160 15.30 2.29 3.59
CA ARG A 160 14.05 3.05 3.72
C ARG A 160 12.88 2.32 3.03
N LEU A 161 13.10 1.82 1.81
CA LEU A 161 12.09 1.07 1.07
C LEU A 161 11.81 -0.30 1.70
N GLY A 162 12.82 -1.00 2.19
CA GLY A 162 12.67 -2.27 2.90
C GLY A 162 11.82 -2.11 4.18
N ALA A 163 12.04 -1.04 4.93
CA ALA A 163 11.19 -0.67 6.06
C ALA A 163 9.74 -0.41 5.63
N LEU A 164 9.53 0.39 4.57
CA LEU A 164 8.19 0.65 4.06
C LEU A 164 7.48 -0.64 3.62
N PHE A 165 8.14 -1.48 2.83
CA PHE A 165 7.55 -2.73 2.34
C PHE A 165 7.20 -3.67 3.49
N ALA A 166 8.04 -3.74 4.52
CA ALA A 166 7.73 -4.48 5.74
C ALA A 166 6.48 -3.91 6.45
N VAL A 167 6.38 -2.59 6.63
CA VAL A 167 5.22 -1.93 7.27
C VAL A 167 3.93 -2.18 6.48
N LEU A 168 3.98 -2.00 5.15
CA LEU A 168 2.84 -2.24 4.26
C LEU A 168 2.43 -3.73 4.27
N ALA A 169 3.40 -4.65 4.35
CA ALA A 169 3.15 -6.07 4.56
C ALA A 169 2.70 -6.39 6.01
N GLY A 170 2.60 -5.40 6.90
CA GLY A 170 2.10 -5.54 8.26
C GLY A 170 3.10 -6.08 9.29
N TYR A 171 4.39 -5.92 9.01
CA TYR A 171 5.50 -6.23 9.91
C TYR A 171 6.02 -4.97 10.62
N GLN A 172 6.79 -5.17 11.69
CA GLN A 172 7.40 -4.11 12.52
C GLN A 172 8.90 -3.97 12.20
N PRO A 173 9.31 -3.04 11.32
CA PRO A 173 10.70 -2.97 10.85
C PRO A 173 11.71 -2.56 11.95
N THR A 174 11.25 -2.09 13.12
CA THR A 174 12.11 -1.82 14.29
C THR A 174 12.86 -3.06 14.77
N ALA A 175 12.32 -4.26 14.51
CA ALA A 175 12.98 -5.54 14.80
C ALA A 175 14.28 -5.74 14.01
N ALA A 176 14.52 -4.97 12.93
CA ALA A 176 15.75 -5.05 12.15
C ALA A 176 16.95 -4.36 12.83
N ILE A 177 16.73 -3.39 13.71
CA ILE A 177 17.82 -2.59 14.34
C ILE A 177 18.81 -3.50 15.09
N PRO A 178 18.37 -4.42 15.98
CA PRO A 178 19.30 -5.32 16.66
C PRO A 178 20.01 -6.29 15.71
N ILE A 179 19.36 -6.67 14.60
CA ILE A 179 19.95 -7.55 13.58
C ILE A 179 21.07 -6.82 12.85
N LEU A 180 20.83 -5.61 12.36
CA LEU A 180 21.85 -4.78 11.70
C LEU A 180 23.06 -4.52 12.60
N GLN A 181 22.83 -4.33 13.91
CA GLN A 181 23.90 -4.20 14.89
C GLN A 181 24.70 -5.51 15.07
N LYS A 182 24.07 -6.67 14.93
CA LYS A 182 24.68 -8.01 15.10
C LYS A 182 25.36 -8.58 13.86
N VAL A 183 24.95 -8.18 12.65
CA VAL A 183 25.55 -8.61 11.35
C VAL A 183 27.03 -8.15 11.21
N THR A 184 27.60 -7.48 12.21
CA THR A 184 28.89 -6.77 12.22
C THR A 184 30.17 -7.58 12.30
N THR A 185 30.19 -8.91 12.45
CA THR A 185 31.40 -9.55 13.01
C THR A 185 32.23 -10.48 12.13
N ASP A 186 31.94 -10.69 10.84
CA ASP A 186 32.82 -11.53 9.99
C ASP A 186 33.09 -11.06 8.55
N ALA A 187 32.50 -9.94 8.11
CA ALA A 187 32.84 -9.34 6.83
C ALA A 187 33.84 -8.21 7.06
N ARG A 188 35.03 -8.32 6.46
CA ARG A 188 35.98 -7.20 6.30
C ARG A 188 35.22 -5.94 5.86
N PRO A 189 35.67 -4.71 6.20
CA PRO A 189 34.99 -3.49 5.80
C PRO A 189 34.79 -3.49 4.30
N ASP A 190 33.55 -3.73 3.90
CA ASP A 190 33.14 -3.63 2.52
C ASP A 190 32.88 -2.13 2.33
N TRP A 191 33.87 -1.43 1.76
CA TRP A 191 33.95 0.04 1.70
C TRP A 191 32.71 0.69 1.04
N LEU A 192 31.89 -0.12 0.38
CA LEU A 192 30.65 0.26 -0.28
C LEU A 192 29.47 0.41 0.70
N HIS A 193 29.42 -0.31 1.81
CA HIS A 193 28.29 -0.22 2.75
C HIS A 193 28.61 0.73 3.91
N PRO A 194 27.64 1.53 4.41
CA PRO A 194 27.80 2.24 5.67
C PRO A 194 28.13 1.26 6.80
N GLY A 195 29.02 1.64 7.72
CA GLY A 195 29.35 0.81 8.87
C GLY A 195 28.08 0.43 9.66
N PRO A 196 27.96 -0.77 10.25
CA PRO A 196 26.63 -1.23 10.65
C PRO A 196 25.97 -0.45 11.80
N ARG A 197 26.76 0.21 12.66
CA ARG A 197 26.22 1.19 13.62
C ARG A 197 25.61 2.40 12.91
N ALA A 198 26.31 2.97 11.94
CA ALA A 198 25.80 4.09 11.14
C ALA A 198 24.55 3.69 10.34
N ARG A 199 24.51 2.46 9.81
CA ARG A 199 23.33 1.90 9.14
C ARG A 199 22.16 1.70 10.12
N ALA A 200 22.39 1.15 11.31
CA ALA A 200 21.36 0.99 12.33
C ALA A 200 20.81 2.35 12.83
N ASP A 201 21.67 3.35 13.00
CA ASP A 201 21.25 4.72 13.36
C ASP A 201 20.46 5.37 12.22
N ALA A 202 20.88 5.17 10.97
CA ALA A 202 20.16 5.65 9.79
C ALA A 202 18.78 5.02 9.67
N VAL A 203 18.68 3.69 9.79
CA VAL A 203 17.40 2.96 9.82
C VAL A 203 16.52 3.49 10.95
N SER A 204 17.05 3.66 12.16
CA SER A 204 16.29 4.20 13.29
C SER A 204 15.66 5.57 12.98
N ARG A 205 16.39 6.47 12.30
CA ARG A 205 15.84 7.75 11.84
C ARG A 205 14.82 7.58 10.71
N GLN A 206 15.11 6.71 9.74
CA GLN A 206 14.23 6.44 8.60
C GLN A 206 12.91 5.78 9.03
N LEU A 207 12.89 4.98 10.09
CA LEU A 207 11.65 4.35 10.58
C LEU A 207 10.63 5.38 11.07
N ALA A 208 11.09 6.46 11.71
CA ALA A 208 10.20 7.55 12.12
C ALA A 208 9.59 8.25 10.89
N ASP A 209 10.42 8.47 9.86
CA ASP A 209 10.00 9.05 8.58
C ASP A 209 9.02 8.15 7.82
N VAL A 210 9.31 6.85 7.68
CA VAL A 210 8.42 5.86 7.05
C VAL A 210 7.10 5.78 7.79
N ALA A 211 7.12 5.78 9.13
CA ALA A 211 5.90 5.79 9.93
C ALA A 211 5.05 7.04 9.62
N ALA A 212 5.66 8.23 9.59
CA ALA A 212 4.97 9.48 9.26
C ALA A 212 4.33 9.45 7.87
N HIS A 213 5.00 8.91 6.86
CA HIS A 213 4.41 8.81 5.51
C HIS A 213 3.31 7.75 5.41
N VAL A 214 3.45 6.65 6.13
CA VAL A 214 2.37 5.65 6.22
C VAL A 214 1.14 6.25 6.92
N GLU A 215 1.32 7.22 7.82
CA GLU A 215 0.20 7.99 8.37
C GLU A 215 -0.52 8.83 7.30
N VAL A 216 0.23 9.47 6.40
CA VAL A 216 -0.32 10.21 5.24
C VAL A 216 -1.13 9.29 4.33
N LEU A 217 -0.63 8.09 4.02
CA LEU A 217 -1.37 7.09 3.23
C LEU A 217 -2.72 6.75 3.87
N HIS A 218 -2.72 6.44 5.17
CA HIS A 218 -3.95 6.10 5.89
C HIS A 218 -4.91 7.28 5.97
N LEU A 219 -4.41 8.50 6.15
CA LEU A 219 -5.23 9.71 6.11
C LEU A 219 -5.92 9.85 4.75
N GLY A 220 -5.17 9.69 3.67
CA GLY A 220 -5.72 9.78 2.32
C GLY A 220 -6.84 8.76 2.07
N LEU A 221 -6.63 7.50 2.50
CA LEU A 221 -7.66 6.46 2.44
C LEU A 221 -8.88 6.76 3.32
N PHE A 222 -8.64 7.31 4.51
CA PHE A 222 -9.69 7.70 5.43
C PHE A 222 -10.58 8.78 4.81
N LEU A 223 -9.99 9.86 4.30
CA LEU A 223 -10.69 10.95 3.60
C LEU A 223 -11.49 10.41 2.40
N LEU A 224 -10.90 9.46 1.65
CA LEU A 224 -11.55 8.82 0.52
C LEU A 224 -12.78 8.00 0.93
N GLY A 225 -12.72 7.37 2.11
CA GLY A 225 -13.83 6.65 2.73
C GLY A 225 -14.95 7.56 3.23
N MET A 226 -14.61 8.79 3.60
CA MET A 226 -15.56 9.84 4.00
C MET A 226 -16.19 10.57 2.83
N GLY A 227 -15.73 10.31 1.60
CA GLY A 227 -16.21 11.00 0.39
C GLY A 227 -15.48 12.31 0.08
N GLN A 228 -14.50 12.70 0.90
CA GLN A 228 -13.66 13.88 0.69
C GLN A 228 -12.59 13.60 -0.37
N SER A 229 -13.04 13.50 -1.63
CA SER A 229 -12.25 12.92 -2.72
C SER A 229 -11.08 13.81 -3.15
N LEU A 230 -11.27 15.13 -3.24
CA LEU A 230 -10.20 16.07 -3.53
C LEU A 230 -9.06 16.03 -2.50
N ASP A 231 -9.40 16.05 -1.22
CA ASP A 231 -8.39 16.05 -0.14
C ASP A 231 -7.68 14.71 -0.06
N ALA A 232 -8.43 13.61 -0.18
CA ALA A 232 -7.87 12.29 -0.33
C ALA A 232 -6.88 12.23 -1.50
N ALA A 233 -7.24 12.79 -2.65
CA ALA A 233 -6.42 12.77 -3.85
C ALA A 233 -5.10 13.51 -3.64
N ARG A 234 -5.15 14.70 -3.05
CA ARG A 234 -3.96 15.51 -2.72
C ARG A 234 -3.06 14.80 -1.72
N VAL A 235 -3.62 14.27 -0.63
CA VAL A 235 -2.88 13.54 0.41
C VAL A 235 -2.23 12.27 -0.17
N LEU A 236 -2.96 11.49 -0.95
CA LEU A 236 -2.46 10.27 -1.58
C LEU A 236 -1.39 10.56 -2.64
N GLU A 237 -1.50 11.67 -3.37
CA GLU A 237 -0.45 12.10 -4.30
C GLU A 237 0.84 12.49 -3.59
N GLN A 238 0.78 13.16 -2.44
CA GLN A 238 1.98 13.44 -1.66
C GLN A 238 2.66 12.16 -1.21
N PHE A 239 1.87 11.18 -0.75
CA PHE A 239 2.42 9.87 -0.45
C PHE A 239 3.04 9.21 -1.69
N ALA A 240 2.37 9.25 -2.84
CA ALA A 240 2.86 8.69 -4.09
C ALA A 240 4.11 9.42 -4.63
N ALA A 241 4.28 10.71 -4.34
CA ALA A 241 5.48 11.47 -4.71
C ALA A 241 6.72 10.97 -3.96
N VAL A 242 6.56 10.54 -2.71
CA VAL A 242 7.63 9.95 -1.91
C VAL A 242 7.80 8.45 -2.20
N PHE A 243 6.69 7.75 -2.40
CA PHE A 243 6.64 6.31 -2.64
C PHE A 243 5.80 5.97 -3.87
N PRO A 244 6.36 6.13 -5.09
CA PRO A 244 5.63 5.94 -6.35
C PRO A 244 5.47 4.45 -6.70
N ALA A 245 4.89 3.67 -5.79
CA ALA A 245 4.50 2.30 -6.03
C ALA A 245 3.17 2.26 -6.82
N ARG A 246 2.95 1.18 -7.59
CA ARG A 246 1.73 0.97 -8.38
C ARG A 246 0.45 1.13 -7.55
N GLU A 247 0.47 0.68 -6.28
CA GLU A 247 -0.63 0.81 -5.33
C GLU A 247 -0.89 2.28 -4.98
N ALA A 248 0.14 3.02 -4.59
CA ALA A 248 0.03 4.42 -4.19
C ALA A 248 -0.48 5.30 -5.35
N LEU A 249 0.08 5.11 -6.54
CA LEU A 249 -0.33 5.79 -7.76
C LEU A 249 -1.79 5.45 -8.12
N SER A 250 -2.17 4.18 -8.06
CA SER A 250 -3.54 3.75 -8.33
C SER A 250 -4.54 4.27 -7.30
N LEU A 251 -4.17 4.37 -6.01
CA LEU A 251 -5.03 4.93 -4.96
C LEU A 251 -5.24 6.43 -5.17
N ALA A 252 -4.17 7.18 -5.45
CA ALA A 252 -4.27 8.60 -5.79
C ALA A 252 -5.13 8.82 -7.05
N GLY A 253 -4.92 8.01 -8.10
CA GLY A 253 -5.75 8.04 -9.30
C GLY A 253 -7.22 7.74 -9.01
N THR A 254 -7.50 6.80 -8.11
CA THR A 254 -8.87 6.46 -7.70
C THR A 254 -9.54 7.61 -6.94
N ALA A 255 -8.79 8.34 -6.11
CA ALA A 255 -9.31 9.51 -5.43
C ALA A 255 -9.63 10.66 -6.40
N TRP A 256 -8.76 10.93 -7.37
CA TRP A 256 -9.06 11.89 -8.44
C TRP A 256 -10.21 11.47 -9.34
N HIS A 257 -10.35 10.18 -9.63
CA HIS A 257 -11.46 9.65 -10.40
C HIS A 257 -12.77 9.86 -9.64
N LYS A 258 -12.81 9.54 -8.34
CA LYS A 258 -13.98 9.85 -7.50
C LYS A 258 -14.28 11.34 -7.41
N GLU A 259 -13.25 12.18 -7.34
CA GLU A 259 -13.41 13.64 -7.39
C GLU A 259 -14.05 14.07 -8.71
N ALA A 260 -13.58 13.56 -9.85
CA ALA A 260 -14.18 13.83 -11.15
C ALA A 260 -15.68 13.48 -11.16
N LEU A 261 -16.04 12.30 -10.63
CA LEU A 261 -17.43 11.84 -10.58
C LEU A 261 -18.36 12.68 -9.67
N GLN A 262 -17.82 13.60 -8.85
CA GLN A 262 -18.65 14.60 -8.16
C GLN A 262 -19.21 15.66 -9.12
N HIS A 263 -18.55 15.86 -10.26
CA HIS A 263 -18.83 16.91 -11.23
C HIS A 263 -19.55 16.43 -12.49
N ALA A 264 -19.64 15.11 -12.72
CA ALA A 264 -20.42 14.53 -13.82
C ALA A 264 -20.78 13.07 -13.53
N VAL A 265 -21.95 12.64 -14.01
CA VAL A 265 -22.43 11.26 -13.91
C VAL A 265 -22.43 10.61 -15.30
N PRO A 266 -22.00 9.35 -15.45
CA PRO A 266 -22.11 8.62 -16.72
C PRO A 266 -23.56 8.51 -17.19
N ASP A 267 -23.81 8.69 -18.49
CA ASP A 267 -25.14 8.58 -19.11
C ASP A 267 -25.56 7.12 -19.33
N HIS A 268 -25.56 6.32 -18.25
CA HIS A 268 -26.00 4.92 -18.27
C HIS A 268 -26.54 4.45 -16.92
N PRO A 269 -27.47 3.47 -16.86
CA PRO A 269 -28.11 3.05 -15.61
C PRO A 269 -27.23 2.13 -14.73
N TYR A 270 -26.08 1.69 -15.23
CA TYR A 270 -25.21 0.70 -14.58
C TYR A 270 -24.25 1.31 -13.56
N GLN A 271 -23.82 0.52 -12.58
CA GLN A 271 -22.87 0.90 -11.54
C GLN A 271 -21.52 0.20 -11.76
N HIS A 272 -20.50 0.97 -12.13
CA HIS A 272 -19.13 0.48 -12.25
C HIS A 272 -18.43 0.39 -10.89
N MET A 273 -17.37 -0.40 -10.80
CA MET A 273 -16.58 -0.56 -9.58
C MET A 273 -15.15 -0.07 -9.78
N LEU A 274 -14.70 0.81 -8.88
CA LEU A 274 -13.29 1.19 -8.74
C LEU A 274 -12.64 0.29 -7.71
N VAL A 275 -11.47 -0.26 -8.05
CA VAL A 275 -10.69 -1.14 -7.20
C VAL A 275 -9.76 -0.32 -6.34
N LEU A 276 -9.89 -0.47 -5.03
CA LEU A 276 -8.93 0.02 -4.06
C LEU A 276 -8.13 -1.19 -3.60
N ASP A 277 -6.91 -1.34 -4.11
CA ASP A 277 -6.04 -2.41 -3.65
C ASP A 277 -5.56 -2.09 -2.24
N ALA A 278 -6.17 -2.79 -1.30
CA ALA A 278 -5.96 -2.66 0.12
C ALA A 278 -5.21 -3.89 0.70
N SER A 279 -4.68 -4.77 -0.17
CA SER A 279 -4.10 -6.06 0.22
C SER A 279 -2.85 -5.94 1.11
N THR A 280 -2.33 -4.73 1.28
CA THR A 280 -1.34 -4.31 2.28
C THR A 280 -1.91 -3.29 3.26
N ARG A 281 -2.50 -3.77 4.37
CA ARG A 281 -3.07 -3.01 5.52
C ARG A 281 -3.98 -1.79 5.24
N ALA A 282 -4.18 -1.39 4.00
CA ALA A 282 -5.10 -0.35 3.62
C ALA A 282 -6.54 -0.87 3.75
N LEU A 283 -7.45 0.01 4.17
CA LEU A 283 -8.80 -0.37 4.56
C LEU A 283 -9.67 -0.82 3.38
N ARG A 284 -10.60 -1.75 3.64
CA ARG A 284 -11.75 -2.02 2.75
C ARG A 284 -12.71 -0.84 2.78
N LEU A 285 -12.67 0.01 1.77
CA LEU A 285 -13.64 1.11 1.60
C LEU A 285 -14.86 0.61 0.81
N ARG A 286 -16.07 0.96 1.27
CA ARG A 286 -17.33 0.74 0.54
C ARG A 286 -17.64 1.96 -0.32
N GLY A 287 -17.96 1.74 -1.60
CA GLY A 287 -18.33 2.79 -2.55
C GLY A 287 -19.66 3.45 -2.20
N GLN A 288 -19.74 4.78 -2.39
CA GLN A 288 -20.96 5.56 -2.33
C GLN A 288 -21.15 6.28 -3.68
N GLY A 289 -22.38 6.32 -4.18
CA GLY A 289 -22.76 7.02 -5.41
C GLY A 289 -23.44 8.36 -5.12
N TYR A 290 -23.31 9.32 -6.04
CA TYR A 290 -23.91 10.66 -5.95
C TYR A 290 -24.17 11.29 -7.35
N MET A 291 -25.00 12.36 -7.42
CA MET A 291 -25.70 12.96 -8.60
C MET A 291 -25.88 14.52 -8.42
N PRO A 292 -26.13 15.38 -9.43
CA PRO A 292 -25.18 16.06 -10.34
C PRO A 292 -25.34 17.62 -10.44
N PRO A 293 -24.40 18.31 -11.14
CA PRO A 293 -24.70 19.33 -12.16
C PRO A 293 -23.83 19.12 -13.47
N PRO A 294 -23.76 20.01 -14.51
CA PRO A 294 -23.22 19.69 -15.85
C PRO A 294 -21.67 19.62 -15.91
N PRO A 295 -21.03 19.09 -16.98
CA PRO A 295 -19.60 18.79 -17.01
C PRO A 295 -18.75 20.07 -16.87
N ASP A 296 -18.30 20.27 -15.63
CA ASP A 296 -17.42 21.33 -15.18
C ASP A 296 -16.00 21.12 -15.74
N PRO A 297 -15.25 22.17 -16.12
CA PRO A 297 -13.79 22.12 -16.21
C PRO A 297 -13.09 21.32 -15.08
N ALA A 298 -13.66 21.29 -13.87
CA ALA A 298 -13.22 20.46 -12.74
C ALA A 298 -13.25 18.96 -13.04
N PHE A 299 -14.29 18.46 -13.73
CA PHE A 299 -14.37 17.05 -14.16
C PHE A 299 -13.17 16.68 -15.02
N ARG A 300 -12.91 17.46 -16.08
CA ARG A 300 -11.81 17.18 -17.02
C ARG A 300 -10.46 17.21 -16.32
N ARG A 301 -10.19 18.23 -15.49
CA ARG A 301 -8.93 18.32 -14.74
C ARG A 301 -8.71 17.11 -13.82
N ALA A 302 -9.72 16.74 -13.04
CA ALA A 302 -9.63 15.60 -12.12
C ALA A 302 -9.48 14.28 -12.88
N MET A 303 -10.23 14.09 -13.96
CA MET A 303 -10.16 12.87 -14.77
C MET A 303 -8.82 12.73 -15.49
N ASP A 304 -8.27 13.81 -16.06
CA ASP A 304 -6.94 13.79 -16.71
C ASP A 304 -5.84 13.42 -15.72
N ARG A 305 -5.97 13.90 -14.46
CA ARG A 305 -5.05 13.53 -13.38
C ARG A 305 -5.19 12.05 -13.01
N ALA A 306 -6.41 11.53 -12.89
CA ALA A 306 -6.67 10.12 -12.64
C ALA A 306 -6.07 9.22 -13.73
N LEU A 307 -6.30 9.55 -15.01
CA LEU A 307 -5.73 8.83 -16.16
C LEU A 307 -4.20 8.79 -16.11
N THR A 308 -3.57 9.92 -15.78
CA THR A 308 -2.11 10.03 -15.66
C THR A 308 -1.58 9.08 -14.58
N LEU A 309 -2.19 9.10 -13.40
CA LEU A 309 -1.76 8.28 -12.27
C LEU A 309 -1.99 6.78 -12.52
N TYR A 310 -3.10 6.39 -13.16
CA TYR A 310 -3.31 4.99 -13.53
C TYR A 310 -2.28 4.51 -14.57
N LYS A 311 -1.93 5.34 -15.55
CA LYS A 311 -0.87 5.01 -16.53
C LYS A 311 0.48 4.86 -15.85
N GLN A 312 0.83 5.75 -14.92
CA GLN A 312 2.05 5.62 -14.12
C GLN A 312 2.05 4.35 -13.27
N ALA A 313 0.90 3.96 -12.68
CA ALA A 313 0.78 2.69 -11.97
C ALA A 313 1.00 1.47 -12.88
N ILE A 314 0.51 1.53 -14.12
CA ILE A 314 0.72 0.49 -15.15
C ILE A 314 2.17 0.50 -15.68
N GLU A 315 2.83 1.65 -15.75
CA GLU A 315 4.26 1.73 -16.08
C GLU A 315 5.11 1.08 -14.98
N ALA A 316 4.74 1.29 -13.72
CA ALA A 316 5.38 0.62 -12.58
C ALA A 316 5.15 -0.90 -12.61
N ASP A 317 3.93 -1.35 -12.94
CA ASP A 317 3.62 -2.77 -13.15
C ASP A 317 2.56 -2.97 -14.27
N PRO A 318 2.97 -3.43 -15.47
CA PRO A 318 2.10 -3.58 -16.64
C PRO A 318 0.95 -4.57 -16.49
N ASP A 319 1.03 -5.47 -15.51
CA ASP A 319 0.03 -6.49 -15.21
C ASP A 319 -0.73 -6.16 -13.91
N TYR A 320 -0.67 -4.90 -13.44
CA TYR A 320 -1.40 -4.49 -12.24
C TYR A 320 -2.91 -4.32 -12.53
N ALA A 321 -3.65 -5.41 -12.34
CA ALA A 321 -5.08 -5.52 -12.67
C ALA A 321 -5.97 -4.42 -12.05
N PRO A 322 -5.77 -3.95 -10.80
CA PRO A 322 -6.53 -2.82 -10.25
C PRO A 322 -6.42 -1.54 -11.09
N ALA A 323 -5.21 -1.12 -11.46
CA ALA A 323 -5.01 0.07 -12.27
C ALA A 323 -5.52 -0.11 -13.71
N LEU A 324 -5.35 -1.31 -14.30
CA LEU A 324 -5.92 -1.63 -15.61
C LEU A 324 -7.45 -1.53 -15.62
N ASN A 325 -8.11 -2.05 -14.58
CA ASN A 325 -9.56 -1.94 -14.42
C ASN A 325 -9.99 -0.48 -14.21
N ASN A 326 -9.30 0.26 -13.35
CA ASN A 326 -9.69 1.64 -13.05
C ASN A 326 -9.44 2.57 -14.23
N LEU A 327 -8.36 2.37 -14.99
CA LEU A 327 -8.12 3.06 -16.26
C LEU A 327 -9.21 2.73 -17.29
N ALA A 328 -9.60 1.46 -17.41
CA ALA A 328 -10.72 1.07 -18.27
C ALA A 328 -12.02 1.77 -17.86
N THR A 329 -12.24 1.92 -16.55
CA THR A 329 -13.43 2.60 -16.00
C THR A 329 -13.39 4.10 -16.30
N ALA A 330 -12.22 4.74 -16.20
CA ALA A 330 -12.06 6.14 -16.57
C ALA A 330 -12.34 6.36 -18.06
N TYR A 331 -11.91 5.43 -18.93
CA TYR A 331 -12.25 5.49 -20.35
C TYR A 331 -13.74 5.22 -20.62
N LEU A 332 -14.39 4.34 -19.86
CA LEU A 332 -15.85 4.17 -19.91
C LEU A 332 -16.56 5.50 -19.58
N ASP A 333 -16.15 6.19 -18.52
CA ASP A 333 -16.76 7.46 -18.10
C ASP A 333 -16.48 8.63 -19.08
N LEU A 334 -15.50 8.45 -19.96
CA LEU A 334 -15.17 9.37 -21.05
C LEU A 334 -15.80 8.99 -22.39
N ASP A 335 -16.65 7.95 -22.41
CA ASP A 335 -17.28 7.37 -23.61
C ASP A 335 -16.29 6.75 -24.62
N GLU A 336 -15.08 6.42 -24.16
CA GLU A 336 -14.03 5.78 -24.96
C GLU A 336 -14.10 4.25 -24.84
N SER A 337 -15.22 3.68 -25.28
CA SER A 337 -15.60 2.28 -25.04
C SER A 337 -14.60 1.24 -25.58
N ASP A 338 -13.96 1.50 -26.72
CA ASP A 338 -12.96 0.59 -27.32
C ASP A 338 -11.69 0.51 -26.47
N LEU A 339 -11.21 1.66 -25.97
CA LEU A 339 -10.07 1.71 -25.05
C LEU A 339 -10.43 1.01 -23.74
N ALA A 340 -11.62 1.28 -23.20
CA ALA A 340 -12.10 0.65 -21.98
C ALA A 340 -12.14 -0.89 -22.10
N LEU A 341 -12.66 -1.43 -23.21
CA LEU A 341 -12.68 -2.87 -23.48
C LEU A 341 -11.28 -3.48 -23.59
N ALA A 342 -10.34 -2.79 -24.22
CA ALA A 342 -8.96 -3.26 -24.34
C ALA A 342 -8.26 -3.36 -22.97
N TYR A 343 -8.40 -2.33 -22.13
CA TYR A 343 -7.78 -2.29 -20.80
C TYR A 343 -8.45 -3.27 -19.81
N VAL A 344 -9.78 -3.40 -19.82
CA VAL A 344 -10.47 -4.37 -18.94
C VAL A 344 -10.12 -5.81 -19.32
N ALA A 345 -9.93 -6.10 -20.61
CA ALA A 345 -9.48 -7.40 -21.08
C ALA A 345 -8.04 -7.71 -20.62
N ARG A 346 -7.13 -6.74 -20.67
CA ARG A 346 -5.79 -6.87 -20.05
C ARG A 346 -5.89 -7.11 -18.55
N GLY A 347 -6.72 -6.35 -17.84
CA GLY A 347 -6.95 -6.53 -16.40
C GLY A 347 -7.40 -7.95 -16.05
N LEU A 348 -8.35 -8.51 -16.82
CA LEU A 348 -8.82 -9.89 -16.64
C LEU A 348 -7.79 -10.96 -17.03
N LYS A 349 -6.88 -10.67 -17.96
CA LYS A 349 -5.75 -11.55 -18.28
C LYS A 349 -4.76 -11.58 -17.12
N ALA A 350 -4.49 -10.43 -16.51
CA ALA A 350 -3.58 -10.30 -15.38
C ALA A 350 -4.16 -10.90 -14.08
N ASP A 351 -5.43 -10.62 -13.78
CA ASP A 351 -6.16 -11.26 -12.68
C ASP A 351 -7.55 -11.78 -13.13
N PRO A 352 -7.64 -13.07 -13.48
CA PRO A 352 -8.90 -13.72 -13.86
C PRO A 352 -9.94 -13.83 -12.73
N LYS A 353 -9.59 -13.43 -11.50
CA LYS A 353 -10.46 -13.43 -10.31
C LYS A 353 -10.90 -12.02 -9.89
N LEU A 354 -10.52 -10.97 -10.63
CA LEU A 354 -10.94 -9.61 -10.32
C LEU A 354 -12.41 -9.37 -10.67
N ALA A 355 -13.30 -9.45 -9.66
CA ALA A 355 -14.74 -9.28 -9.84
C ALA A 355 -15.12 -7.93 -10.48
N ALA A 356 -14.41 -6.85 -10.13
CA ALA A 356 -14.60 -5.51 -10.71
C ALA A 356 -14.43 -5.47 -12.22
N ALA A 357 -13.44 -6.18 -12.75
CA ALA A 357 -13.18 -6.18 -14.18
C ALA A 357 -14.28 -6.94 -14.96
N TYR A 358 -14.81 -8.03 -14.42
CA TYR A 358 -16.01 -8.66 -15.01
C TYR A 358 -17.22 -7.71 -14.95
N ASN A 359 -17.44 -7.05 -13.80
CA ASN A 359 -18.55 -6.11 -13.68
C ASN A 359 -18.49 -4.99 -14.73
N ASN A 360 -17.34 -4.35 -14.85
CA ASN A 360 -17.16 -3.19 -15.73
C ASN A 360 -17.16 -3.60 -17.21
N ARG A 361 -16.62 -4.79 -17.54
CA ARG A 361 -16.77 -5.34 -18.90
C ARG A 361 -18.23 -5.66 -19.24
N GLY A 362 -19.00 -6.12 -18.27
CA GLY A 362 -20.45 -6.32 -18.43
C GLY A 362 -21.16 -5.02 -18.78
N ILE A 363 -20.80 -3.91 -18.14
CA ILE A 363 -21.34 -2.57 -18.44
C ILE A 363 -21.03 -2.17 -19.88
N LEU A 364 -19.76 -2.27 -20.29
CA LEU A 364 -19.33 -1.96 -21.67
C LEU A 364 -20.10 -2.78 -22.71
N ARG A 365 -20.28 -4.09 -22.46
CA ARG A 365 -21.06 -4.98 -23.34
C ARG A 365 -22.54 -4.61 -23.38
N ALA A 366 -23.12 -4.23 -22.25
CA ALA A 366 -24.52 -3.83 -22.17
C ALA A 366 -24.79 -2.51 -22.91
N ILE A 367 -23.89 -1.53 -22.78
CA ILE A 367 -23.93 -0.26 -23.54
C ILE A 367 -23.80 -0.53 -25.04
N ALA A 368 -22.94 -1.48 -25.43
CA ALA A 368 -22.82 -1.94 -26.82
C ALA A 368 -23.99 -2.82 -27.32
N GLY A 369 -25.00 -3.10 -26.48
CA GLY A 369 -26.18 -3.90 -26.83
C GLY A 369 -26.02 -5.42 -26.69
N ASP A 370 -24.85 -5.95 -26.32
CA ASP A 370 -24.61 -7.38 -26.06
C ASP A 370 -25.00 -7.74 -24.61
N VAL A 371 -26.29 -7.61 -24.32
CA VAL A 371 -26.89 -7.85 -22.99
C VAL A 371 -26.65 -9.29 -22.51
N ARG A 372 -26.62 -10.26 -23.43
CA ARG A 372 -26.39 -11.68 -23.09
C ARG A 372 -24.99 -11.88 -22.51
N ARG A 373 -23.95 -11.34 -23.15
CA ARG A 373 -22.58 -11.42 -22.62
C ARG A 373 -22.35 -10.51 -21.42
N ALA A 374 -23.11 -9.43 -21.27
CA ALA A 374 -23.10 -8.63 -20.06
C ALA A 374 -23.59 -9.43 -18.84
N GLU A 375 -24.69 -10.19 -19.00
CA GLU A 375 -25.21 -11.06 -17.95
C GLU A 375 -24.22 -12.17 -17.57
N GLU A 376 -23.56 -12.81 -18.53
CA GLU A 376 -22.50 -13.79 -18.28
C GLU A 376 -21.38 -13.21 -17.41
N ASP A 377 -20.93 -11.99 -17.73
CA ASP A 377 -19.90 -11.28 -16.98
C ASP A 377 -20.36 -10.91 -15.57
N TRP A 378 -21.55 -10.35 -15.40
CA TRP A 378 -22.05 -10.02 -14.06
C TRP A 378 -22.30 -11.26 -13.20
N ARG A 379 -22.76 -12.38 -13.78
CA ARG A 379 -22.86 -13.66 -13.05
C ARG A 379 -21.50 -14.17 -12.61
N ARG A 380 -20.47 -14.03 -13.46
CA ARG A 380 -19.09 -14.37 -13.09
C ARG A 380 -18.57 -13.46 -11.97
N ALA A 381 -18.84 -12.17 -12.05
CA ALA A 381 -18.48 -11.20 -11.02
C ALA A 381 -19.16 -11.53 -9.68
N LEU A 382 -20.45 -11.87 -9.70
CA LEU A 382 -21.22 -12.24 -8.50
C LEU A 382 -20.73 -13.54 -7.87
N ALA A 383 -20.28 -14.50 -8.67
CA ALA A 383 -19.69 -15.74 -8.17
C ALA A 383 -18.35 -15.49 -7.45
N LEU A 384 -17.60 -14.46 -7.85
CA LEU A 384 -16.32 -14.06 -7.24
C LEU A 384 -16.54 -13.21 -5.97
N GLU A 385 -17.49 -12.27 -6.00
CA GLU A 385 -17.90 -11.44 -4.85
C GLU A 385 -19.41 -11.55 -4.60
N PRO A 386 -19.87 -12.60 -3.89
CA PRO A 386 -21.27 -12.75 -3.53
C PRO A 386 -21.78 -11.57 -2.69
N GLY A 387 -22.96 -11.04 -3.04
CA GLY A 387 -23.60 -9.96 -2.28
C GLY A 387 -23.13 -8.55 -2.62
N ARG A 388 -22.26 -8.38 -3.63
CA ARG A 388 -21.81 -7.05 -4.06
C ARG A 388 -22.95 -6.26 -4.72
N ARG A 389 -23.23 -5.07 -4.20
CA ARG A 389 -24.43 -4.27 -4.54
C ARG A 389 -24.45 -3.83 -5.99
N GLU A 390 -23.31 -3.35 -6.48
CA GLU A 390 -23.12 -2.84 -7.85
C GLU A 390 -23.42 -3.94 -8.87
N ILE A 391 -22.93 -5.16 -8.61
CA ILE A 391 -23.15 -6.33 -9.47
C ILE A 391 -24.62 -6.75 -9.49
N ILE A 392 -25.26 -6.79 -8.30
CA ILE A 392 -26.69 -7.14 -8.17
C ILE A 392 -27.57 -6.09 -8.85
N HIS A 393 -27.24 -4.81 -8.69
CA HIS A 393 -27.92 -3.70 -9.36
C HIS A 393 -27.88 -3.88 -10.87
N ASN A 394 -26.70 -4.16 -11.44
CA ASN A 394 -26.54 -4.36 -12.88
C ASN A 394 -27.31 -5.58 -13.40
N LEU A 395 -27.27 -6.72 -12.70
CA LEU A 395 -28.05 -7.92 -13.06
C LEU A 395 -29.55 -7.69 -13.05
N SER A 396 -30.04 -6.81 -12.17
CA SER A 396 -31.48 -6.56 -12.02
C SER A 396 -32.15 -5.94 -13.27
N PHE A 397 -31.38 -5.27 -14.13
CA PHE A 397 -31.90 -4.73 -15.39
C PHE A 397 -32.10 -5.81 -16.48
N VAL A 398 -31.43 -6.95 -16.35
CA VAL A 398 -31.47 -8.03 -17.34
C VAL A 398 -32.37 -9.18 -16.87
N GLN A 399 -32.43 -9.42 -15.56
CA GLN A 399 -33.31 -10.44 -14.97
C GLN A 399 -34.75 -9.90 -14.85
N LYS A 400 -35.54 -10.06 -15.91
CA LYS A 400 -36.95 -9.64 -16.04
C LYS A 400 -37.96 -10.27 -15.05
N SER A 401 -37.53 -10.94 -14.00
CA SER A 401 -38.39 -11.31 -12.88
C SER A 401 -38.30 -10.18 -11.85
N ALA A 402 -39.34 -9.33 -11.80
CA ALA A 402 -39.47 -8.30 -10.78
C ALA A 402 -39.39 -8.92 -9.37
N ASP A 403 -39.78 -10.18 -9.21
CA ASP A 403 -39.76 -10.93 -7.96
C ASP A 403 -38.34 -11.30 -7.52
N ASP A 404 -37.45 -11.68 -8.45
CA ASP A 404 -36.05 -11.95 -8.12
C ASP A 404 -35.32 -10.64 -7.79
N ALA A 405 -35.43 -9.64 -8.66
CA ALA A 405 -34.82 -8.33 -8.41
C ALA A 405 -35.32 -7.68 -7.12
N LYS A 406 -36.60 -7.85 -6.77
CA LYS A 406 -37.20 -7.37 -5.52
C LYS A 406 -36.77 -8.24 -4.32
N ALA A 407 -36.82 -9.56 -4.42
CA ALA A 407 -36.36 -10.46 -3.36
C ALA A 407 -34.88 -10.24 -3.00
N TRP A 408 -34.04 -9.94 -4.01
CA TRP A 408 -32.64 -9.57 -3.80
C TRP A 408 -32.49 -8.16 -3.21
N ARG A 409 -33.25 -7.17 -3.70
CA ARG A 409 -33.24 -5.78 -3.17
C ARG A 409 -33.75 -5.69 -1.73
N ASP A 410 -34.72 -6.52 -1.38
CA ASP A 410 -35.30 -6.64 -0.03
C ASP A 410 -34.34 -7.36 0.94
N ARG A 411 -33.40 -8.18 0.43
CA ARG A 411 -32.32 -8.82 1.20
C ARG A 411 -31.08 -7.93 1.35
N LEU A 412 -30.91 -6.94 0.48
CA LEU A 412 -29.83 -5.97 0.61
C LEU A 412 -30.17 -5.01 1.75
N PRO A 413 -29.26 -4.75 2.69
CA PRO A 413 -29.47 -3.67 3.64
C PRO A 413 -29.73 -2.39 2.84
N ALA A 414 -30.79 -1.66 3.22
CA ALA A 414 -31.13 -0.37 2.61
C ALA A 414 -29.83 0.43 2.43
N PRO A 415 -29.64 1.12 1.28
CA PRO A 415 -28.56 2.08 1.19
C PRO A 415 -28.62 2.92 2.46
N ASP A 416 -27.51 3.01 3.19
CA ASP A 416 -27.42 3.91 4.32
C ASP A 416 -27.54 5.31 3.72
N ARG A 417 -28.78 5.76 3.53
CA ARG A 417 -29.18 7.06 2.98
C ARG A 417 -28.89 8.18 3.96
N ARG A 418 -28.06 7.92 4.98
CA ARG A 418 -27.40 8.96 5.74
C ARG A 418 -26.32 9.54 4.83
N VAL A 419 -26.76 10.39 3.92
CA VAL A 419 -26.00 11.61 3.62
C VAL A 419 -25.51 12.10 4.97
N HIS A 420 -24.19 12.19 5.15
CA HIS A 420 -23.60 12.83 6.31
C HIS A 420 -23.91 14.33 6.22
N ALA A 421 -25.19 14.68 6.38
CA ALA A 421 -25.54 15.97 6.94
C ALA A 421 -25.00 15.87 8.37
N ALA A 422 -23.76 16.34 8.52
CA ALA A 422 -23.02 16.17 9.75
C ALA A 422 -23.88 16.66 10.89
N GLN A 423 -24.29 15.72 11.73
CA GLN A 423 -25.19 16.02 12.82
C GLN A 423 -24.38 16.82 13.84
N SER A 424 -24.91 17.97 14.27
CA SER A 424 -24.22 18.77 15.26
C SER A 424 -24.08 17.98 16.55
N PHE A 425 -22.85 17.76 17.00
CA PHE A 425 -22.57 17.17 18.29
C PHE A 425 -22.18 18.29 19.25
N ASP A 426 -22.98 18.50 20.29
CA ASP A 426 -22.73 19.52 21.31
C ASP A 426 -22.53 20.93 20.71
N GLY A 427 -23.33 21.25 19.68
CA GLY A 427 -23.26 22.51 18.94
C GLY A 427 -22.10 22.65 17.95
N LEU A 428 -21.34 21.57 17.70
CA LEU A 428 -20.26 21.49 16.73
C LEU A 428 -20.73 20.76 15.46
N GLY A 429 -20.70 21.43 14.32
CA GLY A 429 -20.96 20.85 12.99
C GLY A 429 -19.94 21.33 11.95
N PRO A 430 -20.10 21.02 10.66
CA PRO A 430 -19.22 21.52 9.60
C PRO A 430 -19.19 23.03 9.56
N GLY A 431 -18.01 23.61 9.36
CA GLY A 431 -17.83 25.05 9.36
C GLY A 431 -17.87 25.67 10.76
N THR A 432 -17.79 24.87 11.82
CA THR A 432 -17.55 25.41 13.16
C THR A 432 -16.20 26.12 13.17
N PRO A 433 -16.12 27.39 13.63
CA PRO A 433 -14.85 28.09 13.70
C PRO A 433 -13.84 27.33 14.58
N LEU A 434 -12.58 27.27 14.15
CA LEU A 434 -11.51 26.59 14.88
C LEU A 434 -11.47 26.97 16.36
N GLU A 435 -11.63 28.25 16.68
CA GLU A 435 -11.65 28.75 18.05
C GLU A 435 -12.67 28.06 18.96
N ARG A 436 -13.82 27.59 18.44
CA ARG A 436 -14.84 26.90 19.25
C ARG A 436 -14.45 25.47 19.64
N VAL A 437 -13.55 24.84 18.89
CA VAL A 437 -13.10 23.46 19.14
C VAL A 437 -11.64 23.39 19.57
N ARG A 438 -10.87 24.47 19.44
CA ARG A 438 -9.43 24.52 19.72
C ARG A 438 -9.09 24.00 21.11
N ALA A 439 -9.85 24.40 22.13
CA ALA A 439 -9.66 23.90 23.49
C ALA A 439 -9.90 22.39 23.64
N ARG A 440 -10.86 21.83 22.88
CA ARG A 440 -11.15 20.39 22.86
C ARG A 440 -10.07 19.60 22.12
N LEU A 441 -9.56 20.16 21.02
CA LEU A 441 -8.47 19.57 20.25
C LEU A 441 -7.10 19.70 20.96
N ASN A 442 -6.95 20.65 21.88
CA ASN A 442 -5.73 20.86 22.68
C ASN A 442 -5.76 20.10 24.02
N GLU A 443 -6.30 18.88 24.06
CA GLU A 443 -6.15 18.03 25.23
C GLU A 443 -4.76 17.33 25.27
N PRO A 444 -4.25 16.93 26.45
CA PRO A 444 -2.90 16.34 26.56
C PRO A 444 -2.69 15.05 25.76
N ARG A 445 -3.78 14.37 25.40
CA ARG A 445 -3.77 13.10 24.64
C ARG A 445 -4.11 13.30 23.17
N ALA A 446 -4.30 14.54 22.74
CA ALA A 446 -4.62 14.83 21.36
C ALA A 446 -3.42 14.50 20.46
N ARG A 447 -3.74 14.09 19.24
CA ARG A 447 -2.75 13.88 18.18
C ARG A 447 -3.25 14.52 16.90
N THR A 448 -2.34 15.21 16.23
CA THR A 448 -2.63 15.92 14.99
C THR A 448 -1.66 15.48 13.90
N ILE A 449 -2.19 15.18 12.73
CA ILE A 449 -1.43 14.93 11.52
C ILE A 449 -1.71 16.09 10.58
N ALA A 450 -0.68 16.89 10.30
CA ALA A 450 -0.76 17.99 9.35
C ALA A 450 -0.15 17.56 8.02
N VAL A 451 -0.88 17.81 6.93
CA VAL A 451 -0.44 17.56 5.56
C VAL A 451 -0.46 18.90 4.81
N PRO A 452 0.71 19.44 4.44
CA PRO A 452 0.76 20.70 3.73
C PRO A 452 0.28 20.50 2.30
N LEU A 453 -0.87 21.06 1.92
CA LEU A 453 -1.48 20.80 0.61
C LEU A 453 -0.79 21.56 -0.54
N GLY A 454 -0.08 22.65 -0.22
CA GLY A 454 0.79 23.39 -1.14
C GLY A 454 0.07 24.42 -2.02
N GLY A 455 0.44 25.70 -1.89
CA GLY A 455 -0.03 26.80 -2.73
C GLY A 455 -0.31 28.09 -1.93
N PRO A 456 -0.17 29.29 -2.50
CA PRO A 456 -0.36 30.56 -1.78
C PRO A 456 -1.82 30.85 -1.36
N ALA A 457 -2.79 30.07 -1.85
CA ALA A 457 -4.21 30.15 -1.49
C ALA A 457 -4.72 28.85 -0.82
N GLU A 458 -3.84 27.89 -0.54
CA GLU A 458 -4.23 26.58 -0.03
C GLU A 458 -3.75 26.43 1.42
N GLU A 459 -4.69 26.27 2.34
CA GLU A 459 -4.41 26.08 3.75
C GLU A 459 -4.04 24.61 4.03
N ASP A 460 -3.10 24.41 4.97
CA ASP A 460 -2.70 23.07 5.41
C ASP A 460 -3.90 22.30 5.98
N LEU A 461 -3.99 21.00 5.63
CA LEU A 461 -5.00 20.12 6.17
C LEU A 461 -4.45 19.45 7.43
N ALA A 462 -5.13 19.59 8.56
CA ALA A 462 -4.77 18.94 9.80
C ALA A 462 -5.90 18.04 10.32
N LEU A 463 -5.67 16.74 10.42
CA LEU A 463 -6.58 15.82 11.11
C LEU A 463 -6.17 15.70 12.58
N SER A 464 -7.04 16.13 13.47
CA SER A 464 -6.82 16.10 14.92
C SER A 464 -7.79 15.13 15.59
N LEU A 465 -7.25 14.23 16.39
CA LEU A 465 -8.03 13.37 17.28
C LEU A 465 -7.79 13.80 18.72
N ALA A 466 -8.87 13.97 19.45
CA ALA A 466 -8.90 14.16 20.89
C ALA A 466 -9.62 12.97 21.54
N PRO A 467 -8.89 11.87 21.87
CA PRO A 467 -9.47 10.68 22.49
C PRO A 467 -10.28 10.93 23.77
N GLY A 468 -9.83 11.84 24.63
CA GLY A 468 -10.49 12.20 25.88
C GLY A 468 -11.70 13.12 25.71
N GLN A 469 -11.90 13.67 24.51
CA GLN A 469 -13.10 14.39 24.10
C GLN A 469 -14.01 13.56 23.18
N GLY A 470 -13.56 12.38 22.76
CA GLY A 470 -14.29 11.54 21.83
C GLY A 470 -14.49 12.26 20.49
N LEU A 471 -13.48 12.99 20.02
CA LEU A 471 -13.58 13.88 18.87
C LEU A 471 -12.51 13.54 17.83
N LEU A 472 -12.92 13.45 16.58
CA LEU A 472 -12.08 13.43 15.39
C LEU A 472 -12.50 14.60 14.50
N ALA A 473 -11.57 15.48 14.15
CA ALA A 473 -11.83 16.69 13.39
C ALA A 473 -10.79 16.90 12.29
N ALA A 474 -11.24 17.31 11.11
CA ALA A 474 -10.39 17.82 10.04
C ALA A 474 -10.41 19.35 10.09
N VAL A 475 -9.24 19.97 10.05
CA VAL A 475 -9.05 21.41 10.14
C VAL A 475 -8.38 21.89 8.86
N ARG A 476 -8.90 22.96 8.27
CA ARG A 476 -8.31 23.66 7.13
C ARG A 476 -8.38 25.16 7.42
N GLY A 477 -7.22 25.76 7.64
CA GLY A 477 -7.11 27.11 8.19
C GLY A 477 -8.00 27.32 9.41
N ASP A 478 -8.95 28.25 9.32
CA ASP A 478 -9.86 28.59 10.41
C ASP A 478 -11.16 27.74 10.42
N LEU A 479 -11.34 26.87 9.43
CA LEU A 479 -12.51 26.01 9.29
C LEU A 479 -12.27 24.64 9.91
N VAL A 480 -13.25 24.18 10.68
CA VAL A 480 -13.25 22.81 11.22
C VAL A 480 -14.45 22.04 10.71
N GLU A 481 -14.16 20.85 10.21
CA GLU A 481 -15.12 19.82 9.94
C GLU A 481 -15.01 18.74 11.03
N VAL A 482 -16.09 18.57 11.80
CA VAL A 482 -16.19 17.47 12.76
C VAL A 482 -16.45 16.20 11.98
N VAL A 483 -15.47 15.31 11.97
CA VAL A 483 -15.50 14.07 11.19
C VAL A 483 -16.24 12.97 11.95
N ALA A 484 -16.02 12.90 13.27
CA ALA A 484 -16.79 12.04 14.15
C ALA A 484 -16.77 12.57 15.59
N ALA A 485 -17.90 12.45 16.27
CA ALA A 485 -18.01 12.66 17.70
C ALA A 485 -18.79 11.55 18.40
N PHE A 486 -18.47 11.27 19.67
CA PHE A 486 -19.06 10.17 20.43
C PHE A 486 -19.75 10.64 21.71
N GLY A 487 -20.83 9.95 22.08
CA GLY A 487 -21.83 10.45 23.02
C GLY A 487 -21.38 10.53 24.48
N SER A 488 -20.61 9.56 24.97
CA SER A 488 -20.14 9.57 26.37
C SER A 488 -18.91 8.70 26.59
N PRO A 489 -17.95 9.13 27.43
CA PRO A 489 -16.76 8.34 27.75
C PRO A 489 -17.12 7.12 28.59
N ARG A 490 -16.30 6.08 28.49
CA ARG A 490 -16.30 4.88 29.34
C ARG A 490 -14.90 4.60 29.85
N SER A 491 -14.81 4.24 31.13
CA SER A 491 -13.55 3.83 31.75
C SER A 491 -13.20 2.38 31.43
N VAL A 492 -14.19 1.48 31.40
CA VAL A 492 -14.01 0.06 31.10
C VAL A 492 -15.22 -0.46 30.31
N THR A 493 -14.97 -1.37 29.37
CA THR A 493 -15.99 -2.13 28.64
C THR A 493 -16.63 -3.20 29.53
N ARG A 494 -17.71 -3.85 29.06
CA ARG A 494 -18.33 -4.97 29.78
C ARG A 494 -17.39 -6.16 29.96
N GLU A 495 -16.47 -6.37 29.02
CA GLU A 495 -15.51 -7.49 29.03
C GLU A 495 -14.21 -7.11 29.75
N GLY A 496 -14.22 -6.00 30.50
CA GLY A 496 -13.11 -5.57 31.34
C GLY A 496 -11.96 -4.89 30.58
N VAL A 497 -12.12 -4.56 29.29
CA VAL A 497 -11.12 -3.79 28.51
C VAL A 497 -11.22 -2.31 28.86
N GLY A 498 -10.11 -1.68 29.24
CA GLY A 498 -9.98 -0.28 29.63
C GLY A 498 -8.72 0.38 29.03
N PRO A 499 -8.46 1.65 29.36
CA PRO A 499 -7.23 2.33 28.97
C PRO A 499 -5.96 1.57 29.41
N GLY A 500 -4.97 1.47 28.53
CA GLY A 500 -3.71 0.75 28.74
C GLY A 500 -3.71 -0.70 28.24
N ASP A 501 -4.88 -1.27 27.93
CA ASP A 501 -4.97 -2.61 27.35
C ASP A 501 -4.46 -2.70 25.92
N SER A 502 -3.99 -3.89 25.52
CA SER A 502 -3.47 -4.12 24.18
C SER A 502 -4.57 -4.35 23.14
N LEU A 503 -4.28 -4.02 21.88
CA LEU A 503 -5.16 -4.30 20.74
C LEU A 503 -5.49 -5.80 20.64
N ALA A 504 -4.51 -6.68 20.91
CA ALA A 504 -4.73 -8.13 20.93
C ALA A 504 -5.74 -8.56 22.01
N ARG A 505 -5.77 -7.88 23.17
CA ARG A 505 -6.79 -8.13 24.19
C ARG A 505 -8.16 -7.65 23.71
N LEU A 506 -8.23 -6.48 23.09
CA LEU A 506 -9.45 -5.92 22.52
C LEU A 506 -10.05 -6.86 21.45
N GLU A 507 -9.23 -7.35 20.52
CA GLU A 507 -9.65 -8.29 19.47
C GLU A 507 -10.11 -9.63 20.04
N ARG A 508 -9.46 -10.14 21.10
CA ARG A 508 -9.93 -11.37 21.78
C ARG A 508 -11.29 -11.17 22.44
N ALA A 509 -11.55 -10.01 23.01
CA ALA A 509 -12.80 -9.72 23.71
C ALA A 509 -13.97 -9.47 22.75
N TYR A 510 -13.73 -8.80 21.63
CA TYR A 510 -14.79 -8.30 20.75
C TYR A 510 -14.72 -8.76 19.30
N GLY A 511 -13.72 -9.55 18.94
CA GLY A 511 -13.41 -9.89 17.55
C GLY A 511 -12.79 -8.70 16.80
N ARG A 512 -12.61 -8.85 15.49
CA ARG A 512 -12.16 -7.73 14.65
C ARG A 512 -13.28 -6.70 14.50
N PRO A 513 -13.01 -5.40 14.71
CA PRO A 513 -14.01 -4.35 14.56
C PRO A 513 -14.53 -4.27 13.13
N SER A 514 -15.76 -3.75 12.97
CA SER A 514 -16.42 -3.64 11.66
C SER A 514 -15.84 -2.51 10.81
N VAL A 515 -15.29 -1.48 11.46
CA VAL A 515 -14.56 -0.37 10.83
C VAL A 515 -13.36 -0.06 11.73
N VAL A 516 -12.14 -0.19 11.18
CA VAL A 516 -10.91 0.36 11.78
C VAL A 516 -10.63 1.66 11.06
N GLU A 517 -11.24 2.78 11.45
CA GLU A 517 -10.79 4.06 10.92
C GLU A 517 -9.47 4.39 11.63
N GLY A 518 -8.35 4.14 10.94
CA GLY A 518 -7.05 4.10 11.58
C GLY A 518 -5.94 4.63 10.70
N ILE A 519 -5.33 5.70 11.18
CA ILE A 519 -3.96 6.06 10.85
C ILE A 519 -3.11 5.33 11.88
N GLN A 520 -2.01 4.65 11.54
CA GLN A 520 -1.32 3.70 12.45
C GLN A 520 -1.03 4.21 13.90
N ALA A 521 -0.89 5.52 14.07
CA ALA A 521 -0.76 6.22 15.34
C ALA A 521 -2.04 6.36 16.16
N LEU A 522 -3.20 6.02 15.59
CA LEU A 522 -4.47 6.64 15.91
C LEU A 522 -5.64 5.87 15.25
N ASN A 523 -6.13 4.82 15.90
CA ASN A 523 -7.28 4.07 15.38
C ASN A 523 -8.51 4.29 16.24
N VAL A 524 -9.63 4.63 15.59
CA VAL A 524 -10.97 4.55 16.14
C VAL A 524 -11.57 3.23 15.65
N SER A 525 -11.59 2.25 16.54
CA SER A 525 -12.22 0.95 16.28
C SER A 525 -13.70 1.02 16.65
N TYR A 526 -14.57 0.80 15.67
CA TYR A 526 -16.01 0.80 15.90
C TYR A 526 -16.59 -0.62 15.93
N TYR A 527 -17.34 -0.89 17.01
CA TYR A 527 -18.07 -2.14 17.25
C TYR A 527 -19.58 -1.85 17.19
N PRO A 528 -20.19 -1.80 16.00
CA PRO A 528 -21.57 -1.37 15.79
C PRO A 528 -22.60 -2.20 16.55
N THR A 529 -22.38 -3.52 16.65
CA THR A 529 -23.27 -4.43 17.38
C THR A 529 -23.21 -4.22 18.89
N ARG A 530 -22.18 -3.51 19.38
CA ARG A 530 -21.95 -3.23 20.80
C ARG A 530 -22.12 -1.74 21.15
N GLY A 531 -22.29 -0.86 20.16
CA GLY A 531 -22.38 0.59 20.35
C GLY A 531 -21.13 1.18 21.01
N LEU A 532 -19.96 0.71 20.61
CA LEU A 532 -18.68 1.05 21.23
C LEU A 532 -17.71 1.62 20.19
N ALA A 533 -17.05 2.72 20.55
CA ALA A 533 -15.89 3.25 19.86
C ALA A 533 -14.67 3.16 20.78
N VAL A 534 -13.59 2.60 20.28
CA VAL A 534 -12.34 2.43 21.04
C VAL A 534 -11.24 3.17 20.32
N PHE A 535 -10.71 4.18 20.99
CA PHE A 535 -9.60 4.98 20.53
C PHE A 535 -8.31 4.31 20.97
N THR A 536 -7.47 3.97 20.00
CA THR A 536 -6.18 3.33 20.20
C THR A 536 -5.08 4.19 19.62
N VAL A 537 -3.93 4.21 20.29
CA VAL A 537 -2.71 4.85 19.82
C VAL A 537 -1.61 3.80 19.87
N GLY A 538 -1.06 3.44 18.72
CA GLY A 538 -0.17 2.29 18.60
C GLY A 538 -0.90 0.98 18.97
N ASP A 539 -0.36 0.22 19.92
CA ASP A 539 -0.95 -1.05 20.38
C ASP A 539 -1.86 -0.92 21.60
N ARG A 540 -2.10 0.30 22.11
CA ARG A 540 -2.82 0.55 23.37
C ARG A 540 -4.17 1.19 23.19
N VAL A 541 -5.11 0.78 24.02
CA VAL A 541 -6.39 1.47 24.25
C VAL A 541 -6.14 2.75 25.03
N HIS A 542 -6.58 3.89 24.51
CA HIS A 542 -6.40 5.21 25.14
C HIS A 542 -7.71 5.76 25.71
N ALA A 543 -8.82 5.57 25.00
CA ALA A 543 -10.14 5.97 25.46
C ALA A 543 -11.21 5.05 24.86
N ILE A 544 -12.31 4.91 25.58
CA ILE A 544 -13.46 4.14 25.14
C ILE A 544 -14.67 5.05 25.23
N TRP A 545 -15.51 5.01 24.21
CA TRP A 545 -16.71 5.83 24.13
C TRP A 545 -17.92 5.00 23.77
N ALA A 546 -19.06 5.38 24.32
CA ALA A 546 -20.37 4.81 24.02
C ALA A 546 -21.04 5.58 22.87
N GLY A 547 -21.80 4.85 22.07
CA GLY A 547 -22.68 5.41 21.06
C GLY A 547 -22.29 5.01 19.63
N ARG A 548 -23.15 5.39 18.69
CA ARG A 548 -22.81 5.38 17.27
C ARG A 548 -22.08 6.70 16.96
N PRO A 549 -21.06 6.72 16.09
CA PRO A 549 -20.45 7.98 15.67
C PRO A 549 -21.54 8.90 15.13
N VAL A 550 -21.59 10.10 15.65
CA VAL A 550 -22.30 11.22 15.03
C VAL A 550 -21.34 11.73 13.97
N ARG A 551 -21.63 11.40 12.72
CA ARG A 551 -20.92 11.92 11.54
C ARG A 551 -21.59 13.20 11.09
#